data_AF-R0M9X8-F1
#
_entry.id   AF-R0M9X8-F1
#
_cell.length_a   1.000
_cell.length_b   1.000
_cell.length_c   1.000
_cell.angle_alpha   90.00
_cell.angle_beta   90.00
_cell.angle_gamma   90.00
#
_symmetry.space_group_name_H-M   'P 1'
#
loop_
_entity.id
_entity.type
_entity.pdbx_description
1 polymer ?
#
loop_
_entity_poly.entity_id
_entity_poly.type
_entity_poly.pdbx_seq_one_letter_code
_entity_poly.pdbx_strand_id
1 'polypeptide(L)'
;MPNKTQIGIIGDEDTLNGFMITGIPHGPNLVQVSPSTHEDDLKTIFSTLVRMKGLSILLVSDFVSKKIKEEIEEHNSKELPFVFVIPSRNEGQKDEE
;
A
#
# COMPACT_ATOMS: atom_id res chain seq x y z
N MET A 1 -15.06 17.06 14.72
CA MET A 1 -13.82 16.34 15.09
C MET A 1 -12.79 16.64 14.01
N PRO A 2 -11.53 16.98 14.32
CA PRO A 2 -10.53 17.13 13.26
C PRO A 2 -10.45 15.81 12.50
N ASN A 3 -10.47 15.87 11.16
CA ASN A 3 -10.31 14.70 10.31
C ASN A 3 -9.04 13.97 10.75
N LYS A 4 -9.17 12.78 11.33
CA LYS A 4 -8.01 11.96 11.65
C LYS A 4 -7.37 11.56 10.32
N THR A 5 -6.16 12.04 10.07
CA THR A 5 -5.34 11.58 8.97
C THR A 5 -5.16 10.06 9.10
N GLN A 6 -5.66 9.32 8.13
CA GLN A 6 -5.51 7.87 8.06
C GLN A 6 -4.31 7.52 7.18
N ILE A 7 -3.62 6.45 7.58
CA ILE A 7 -2.54 5.81 6.81
C ILE A 7 -3.12 4.52 6.24
N GLY A 8 -3.02 4.33 4.93
CA GLY A 8 -3.38 3.09 4.26
C GLY A 8 -2.14 2.27 3.94
N ILE A 9 -2.28 0.96 3.87
CA ILE A 9 -1.18 0.04 3.55
C ILE A 9 -1.70 -1.04 2.61
N ILE A 10 -1.01 -1.23 1.49
CA ILE A 10 -1.14 -2.41 0.62
C ILE A 10 0.18 -3.16 0.74
N GLY A 11 0.16 -4.33 1.38
CA GLY A 11 1.39 -5.10 1.58
C GLY A 11 1.15 -6.54 2.00
N ASP A 12 2.23 -7.29 2.17
CA ASP A 12 2.18 -8.66 2.65
C ASP A 12 1.80 -8.75 4.14
N GLU A 13 1.51 -9.98 4.59
CA GLU A 13 1.08 -10.26 5.96
C GLU A 13 2.10 -9.77 7.00
N ASP A 14 3.39 -10.01 6.74
CA ASP A 14 4.50 -9.57 7.60
C ASP A 14 4.54 -8.05 7.74
N THR A 15 4.40 -7.34 6.62
CA THR A 15 4.38 -5.88 6.57
C THR A 15 3.21 -5.34 7.39
N LEU A 16 1.99 -5.84 7.16
CA LEU A 16 0.82 -5.40 7.91
C LEU A 16 0.98 -5.67 9.40
N ASN A 17 1.43 -6.87 9.79
CA ASN A 17 1.67 -7.23 11.18
C ASN A 17 2.67 -6.29 11.85
N GLY A 18 3.77 -5.94 11.17
CA GLY A 18 4.76 -4.97 11.65
C GLY A 18 4.15 -3.59 11.94
N PHE A 19 3.31 -3.08 11.04
CA PHE A 19 2.63 -1.80 11.24
C PHE A 19 1.57 -1.85 12.35
N MET A 20 0.89 -2.98 12.50
CA MET A 20 -0.11 -3.15 13.57
C MET A 20 0.54 -3.19 14.95
N ILE A 21 1.69 -3.86 15.08
CA ILE A 21 2.49 -3.87 16.32
C ILE A 21 2.97 -2.47 16.69
N THR A 22 3.31 -1.63 15.70
CA THR A 22 3.78 -0.25 15.95
C THR A 22 2.68 0.77 16.21
N GLY A 23 1.41 0.32 16.25
CA GLY A 23 0.27 1.14 16.68
C GLY A 23 -0.63 1.65 15.56
N ILE A 24 -0.47 1.17 14.32
CA ILE A 24 -1.46 1.40 13.26
C ILE A 24 -2.63 0.43 13.50
N PRO A 25 -3.85 0.93 13.80
CA PRO A 25 -4.97 0.04 14.12
C PRO A 25 -5.42 -0.75 12.89
N HIS A 26 -5.94 -1.96 13.12
CA HIS A 26 -6.67 -2.71 12.10
C HIS A 26 -7.79 -1.86 11.49
N GLY A 27 -7.97 -1.98 10.17
CA GLY A 27 -9.02 -1.26 9.47
C GLY A 27 -9.07 -1.59 7.98
N PRO A 28 -10.11 -1.13 7.27
CA PRO A 28 -10.30 -1.38 5.84
C PRO A 28 -9.21 -0.73 4.97
N ASN A 29 -8.43 0.17 5.55
CA ASN A 29 -7.27 0.84 4.97
C ASN A 29 -6.01 -0.04 4.97
N LEU A 30 -6.02 -1.21 5.60
CA LEU A 30 -4.92 -2.18 5.59
C LEU A 30 -5.34 -3.39 4.75
N VAL A 31 -4.71 -3.57 3.59
CA VAL A 31 -5.09 -4.61 2.63
C VAL A 31 -3.92 -5.57 2.41
N GLN A 32 -4.14 -6.82 2.79
CA GLN A 32 -3.16 -7.89 2.62
C GLN A 32 -3.16 -8.34 1.16
N VAL A 33 -1.98 -8.41 0.56
CA VAL A 33 -1.77 -8.91 -0.79
C VAL A 33 -0.53 -9.80 -0.84
N SER A 34 -0.39 -10.57 -1.91
CA SER A 34 0.77 -11.44 -2.15
C SER A 34 1.36 -11.18 -3.54
N PRO A 35 2.59 -11.67 -3.81
CA PRO A 35 3.14 -11.65 -5.17
C PRO A 35 2.26 -12.39 -6.20
N SER A 36 1.37 -13.29 -5.77
CA SER A 36 0.42 -13.99 -6.65
C SER A 36 -0.91 -13.24 -6.87
N THR A 37 -1.17 -12.15 -6.15
CA THR A 37 -2.37 -11.32 -6.38
C THR A 37 -2.36 -10.77 -7.82
N HIS A 38 -3.50 -10.89 -8.50
CA HIS A 38 -3.63 -10.49 -9.90
C HIS A 38 -3.53 -8.96 -10.06
N GLU A 39 -3.01 -8.49 -11.19
CA GLU A 39 -2.81 -7.06 -11.44
C GLU A 39 -4.13 -6.28 -11.35
N ASP A 40 -5.20 -6.80 -11.97
CA ASP A 40 -6.54 -6.17 -11.93
C ASP A 40 -7.10 -6.00 -10.51
N ASP A 41 -6.84 -6.98 -9.63
CA ASP A 41 -7.25 -6.89 -8.23
C ASP A 41 -6.47 -5.78 -7.51
N LEU A 42 -5.16 -5.68 -7.77
CA LEU A 42 -4.31 -4.63 -7.21
C LEU A 42 -4.75 -3.23 -7.68
N LYS A 43 -5.12 -3.06 -8.95
CA LYS A 43 -5.67 -1.80 -9.48
C LYS A 43 -6.97 -1.42 -8.77
N THR A 44 -7.84 -2.41 -8.56
CA THR A 44 -9.12 -2.21 -7.87
C THR A 44 -8.91 -1.80 -6.40
N ILE A 45 -8.02 -2.50 -5.70
CA ILE A 45 -7.64 -2.18 -4.32
C ILE A 45 -7.05 -0.77 -4.23
N PHE A 46 -6.08 -0.46 -5.09
CA PHE A 46 -5.43 0.84 -5.13
C PHE A 46 -6.45 1.97 -5.37
N SER A 47 -7.29 1.84 -6.41
CA SER A 47 -8.35 2.80 -6.74
C SER A 47 -9.34 3.01 -5.58
N THR A 48 -9.65 1.95 -4.84
CA THR A 48 -10.51 2.02 -3.65
C THR A 48 -9.87 2.84 -2.54
N LEU A 49 -8.58 2.60 -2.25
CA LEU A 49 -7.86 3.28 -1.17
C LEU A 49 -7.57 4.74 -1.49
N VAL A 50 -7.17 5.08 -2.72
CA VAL A 50 -6.91 6.49 -3.09
C VAL A 50 -8.17 7.35 -3.08
N ARG A 51 -9.36 6.75 -3.25
CA ARG A 51 -10.65 7.44 -3.15
C ARG A 51 -11.22 7.48 -1.73
N MET A 52 -10.58 6.80 -0.77
CA MET A 52 -11.05 6.74 0.61
C MET A 52 -10.87 8.10 1.29
N LYS A 53 -12.00 8.69 1.72
CA LYS A 53 -12.00 9.99 2.39
C LYS A 53 -11.21 9.94 3.70
N GLY A 54 -10.28 10.88 3.87
CA GLY A 54 -9.47 11.02 5.08
C GLY A 54 -8.16 10.23 5.05
N LEU A 55 -7.89 9.45 4.00
CA LEU A 55 -6.58 8.86 3.76
C LEU A 55 -5.61 9.95 3.28
N SER A 56 -4.50 10.15 3.97
CA SER A 56 -3.47 11.13 3.54
C SER A 56 -2.19 10.47 3.08
N ILE A 57 -1.90 9.27 3.55
CA ILE A 57 -0.71 8.49 3.18
C ILE A 57 -1.17 7.09 2.81
N LEU A 58 -0.65 6.56 1.71
CA LEU A 58 -0.81 5.18 1.27
C LEU A 58 0.59 4.57 1.10
N LEU A 59 0.91 3.57 1.92
CA LEU A 59 2.13 2.78 1.80
C LEU A 59 1.84 1.57 0.89
N VAL A 60 2.72 1.32 -0.06
CA VAL A 60 2.56 0.24 -1.04
C VAL A 60 3.85 -0.57 -1.08
N SER A 61 3.76 -1.88 -0.93
CA SER A 61 4.92 -2.75 -1.10
C SER A 61 5.49 -2.65 -2.52
N ASP A 62 6.83 -2.67 -2.63
CA ASP A 62 7.59 -2.64 -3.88
C ASP A 62 7.07 -3.57 -4.98
N PHE A 63 6.78 -4.85 -4.66
CA PHE A 63 6.26 -5.81 -5.64
C PHE A 63 4.88 -5.42 -6.18
N VAL A 64 4.07 -4.72 -5.39
CA VAL A 64 2.78 -4.17 -5.83
C VAL A 64 3.03 -2.99 -6.75
N SER A 65 3.92 -2.08 -6.37
CA SER A 65 4.22 -0.88 -7.17
C SER A 65 4.73 -1.21 -8.58
N LYS A 66 5.47 -2.32 -8.72
CA LYS A 66 5.96 -2.81 -10.02
C LYS A 66 4.81 -3.23 -10.96
N LYS A 67 3.70 -3.74 -10.40
CA LYS A 67 2.54 -4.21 -11.17
C LYS A 67 1.56 -3.09 -11.53
N ILE A 68 1.42 -2.07 -10.69
CA ILE A 68 0.45 -0.97 -10.88
C ILE A 68 1.13 0.40 -11.04
N LYS A 69 2.28 0.41 -11.72
CA LYS A 69 3.11 1.61 -11.84
C LYS A 69 2.38 2.77 -12.52
N GLU A 70 1.65 2.47 -13.59
CA GLU A 70 0.92 3.45 -14.38
C GLU A 70 -0.17 4.13 -13.52
N GLU A 71 -0.90 3.35 -12.72
CA GLU A 71 -1.95 3.85 -11.84
C GLU A 71 -1.40 4.75 -10.74
N ILE A 72 -0.23 4.40 -10.19
CA ILE A 72 0.45 5.21 -9.17
C ILE A 72 0.90 6.55 -9.76
N GLU A 73 1.52 6.54 -10.95
CA GLU A 73 1.98 7.76 -11.63
C GLU A 73 0.81 8.66 -12.04
N GLU A 74 -0.28 8.08 -12.53
CA GLU A 74 -1.50 8.81 -12.88
C GLU A 74 -2.12 9.50 -11.65
N HIS A 75 -2.16 8.80 -10.50
CA HIS A 75 -2.69 9.34 -9.25
C HIS A 75 -1.81 10.46 -8.67
N ASN A 76 -0.49 10.26 -8.64
CA ASN A 76 0.47 11.21 -8.05
C ASN A 76 0.44 12.61 -8.70
N SER A 77 -0.14 12.73 -9.91
CA SER A 77 -0.30 14.00 -10.61
C SER A 77 -1.51 14.83 -10.16
N LYS A 78 -2.42 14.27 -9.35
CA LYS A 78 -3.77 14.82 -9.15
C LYS A 78 -4.03 15.38 -7.74
N GLU A 79 -3.77 14.64 -6.65
CA GLU A 79 -3.99 15.08 -5.25
C GLU A 79 -3.67 13.95 -4.21
N LEU A 80 -3.99 14.14 -2.93
CA LEU A 80 -3.90 13.13 -1.85
C LEU A 80 -4.68 11.84 -2.15
N PRO A 81 -4.30 10.69 -1.55
CA PRO A 81 -3.19 10.49 -0.60
C PRO A 81 -1.81 10.45 -1.26
N PHE A 82 -0.76 10.75 -0.48
CA PHE A 82 0.63 10.53 -0.89
C PHE A 82 0.94 9.04 -0.92
N VAL A 83 1.43 8.55 -2.06
CA VAL A 83 1.80 7.14 -2.23
C VAL A 83 3.30 6.97 -2.00
N PHE A 84 3.68 6.14 -1.02
CA PHE A 84 5.08 5.77 -0.78
C PHE A 84 5.28 4.29 -1.04
N VAL A 85 6.31 3.97 -1.81
CA VAL A 85 6.74 2.59 -2.00
C VAL A 85 7.68 2.19 -0.88
N ILE A 86 7.40 1.05 -0.23
CA ILE A 86 8.23 0.48 0.83
C ILE A 86 8.76 -0.90 0.42
N PRO A 87 9.99 -1.27 0.82
CA PRO A 87 10.53 -2.58 0.53
C PRO A 87 9.69 -3.67 1.23
N SER A 88 9.49 -4.80 0.55
CA SER A 88 8.87 -5.99 1.15
C SER A 88 9.90 -7.09 1.37
N ARG A 89 9.58 -8.04 2.25
CA ARG A 89 10.46 -9.19 2.52
C ARG A 89 10.56 -10.16 1.33
N ASN A 90 9.63 -10.12 0.39
CA ASN A 90 9.48 -11.10 -0.69
C ASN A 90 10.20 -10.73 -1.99
N GLU A 91 10.83 -9.56 -2.08
CA GLU A 91 11.88 -9.37 -3.07
C GLU A 91 13.06 -10.21 -2.60
N GLY A 92 13.21 -11.38 -3.23
CA GLY A 92 14.24 -12.35 -2.89
C GLY A 92 15.52 -11.65 -2.51
N GLN A 93 15.92 -11.84 -1.25
CA GLN A 93 17.29 -11.69 -0.84
C GLN A 93 18.11 -12.51 -1.82
N LYS A 94 18.62 -11.86 -2.87
CA LYS A 94 19.93 -12.21 -3.38
C LYS A 94 20.86 -11.72 -2.29
N ASP A 95 21.00 -12.54 -1.25
CA ASP A 95 22.17 -12.51 -0.41
C ASP A 95 23.35 -12.61 -1.40
N GLU A 96 24.05 -11.50 -1.57
CA GLU A 96 25.32 -11.48 -2.28
C GLU A 96 26.28 -12.37 -1.46
N GLU A 97 26.56 -13.57 -1.99
CA GLU A 97 27.68 -14.44 -1.56
C GLU A 97 29.04 -13.76 -1.80
#